data_AF-A0A4P6P1I5-F1
#
_entry.id   AF-A0A4P6P1I5-F1
#
_cell.length_a   1.000
_cell.length_b   1.000
_cell.length_c   1.000
_cell.angle_alpha   90.00
_cell.angle_beta   90.00
_cell.angle_gamma   90.00
#
_symmetry.space_group_name_H-M   'P 1'
#
loop_
_entity.id
_entity.type
_entity.pdbx_description
1 polymer ?
#
loop_
_entity_poly.entity_id
_entity_poly.type
_entity_poly.pdbx_seq_one_letter_code
_entity_poly.pdbx_strand_id
1 'polypeptide(L)'
;MKFINLATINAAGTSEKSLYGAISTDMFFGQLSNLEIRIDKNSVAQYFTVSIPVIESLNFDTKKAILVEECLKNALGNMAKIAETMPINAIEDLLVVTSAFEEQVLAKEQWQSMVKASVSSLMPNFSEKISFQYSKPDNDNQEYTLSPYFNEQALIRPTLMLCVDVLTSYNHIKQLNQLVKIQHLDGPQGIMPAEGASCSLLLPEAFPLTKLEAAMNISTVKSDDGATRLSLSAQLSSLGFTYNSTIIHVGTLSQSWTKYWYAQTNDFYQQAVKGNQGQMLLDQTRTLGYLGVANLPTAFACAKAYLTSPMKENECVWVVEHSNSLAENAKPLSKVYKVKAMV
;
A
#
# COMPACT_ATOMS: atom_id res chain seq x y z
N MET A 1 -0.37 16.90 4.55
CA MET A 1 -1.59 16.60 3.73
C MET A 1 -2.57 15.73 4.51
N LYS A 2 -3.82 15.64 4.06
CA LYS A 2 -4.85 14.78 4.66
C LYS A 2 -5.13 13.58 3.75
N PHE A 3 -5.32 12.41 4.36
CA PHE A 3 -5.55 11.16 3.66
C PHE A 3 -6.74 10.42 4.26
N ILE A 4 -7.64 9.96 3.40
CA ILE A 4 -8.77 9.12 3.80
C ILE A 4 -8.73 7.83 2.99
N ASN A 5 -8.56 6.70 3.67
CA ASN A 5 -8.73 5.41 3.02
C ASN A 5 -10.21 5.14 2.75
N LEU A 6 -10.57 4.87 1.50
CA LEU A 6 -11.94 4.53 1.11
C LEU A 6 -12.11 3.03 0.93
N ALA A 7 -11.13 2.37 0.32
CA ALA A 7 -11.09 0.92 0.20
C ALA A 7 -9.66 0.45 -0.08
N THR A 8 -9.33 -0.74 0.41
CA THR A 8 -8.06 -1.41 0.10
C THR A 8 -8.34 -2.89 -0.07
N ILE A 9 -7.80 -3.47 -1.13
CA ILE A 9 -7.88 -4.89 -1.47
C ILE A 9 -6.46 -5.41 -1.54
N ASN A 10 -6.22 -6.54 -0.89
CA ASN A 10 -5.01 -7.33 -1.02
C ASN A 10 -5.38 -8.77 -1.38
N ALA A 11 -4.84 -9.25 -2.49
CA ALA A 11 -4.84 -10.64 -2.92
C ALA A 11 -3.38 -11.15 -2.91
N ALA A 12 -2.90 -11.58 -1.74
CA ALA A 12 -1.58 -12.15 -1.56
C ALA A 12 -1.62 -13.67 -1.65
N GLY A 13 -0.81 -14.25 -2.55
CA GLY A 13 -0.65 -15.70 -2.62
C GLY A 13 -0.17 -16.24 -3.97
N THR A 14 1.04 -16.80 -4.00
CA THR A 14 1.63 -17.45 -5.17
C THR A 14 1.49 -18.98 -5.17
N SER A 15 0.34 -19.47 -4.74
CA SER A 15 -0.06 -20.88 -4.72
C SER A 15 -1.55 -20.96 -5.04
N GLU A 16 -1.98 -21.99 -5.76
CA GLU A 16 -3.39 -22.37 -6.00
C GLU A 16 -4.26 -22.37 -4.72
N LYS A 17 -3.66 -22.27 -3.53
CA LYS A 17 -4.30 -22.27 -2.20
C LYS A 17 -4.06 -21.01 -1.36
N SER A 18 -3.48 -19.95 -1.91
CA SER A 18 -3.08 -18.77 -1.10
C SER A 18 -3.97 -17.54 -1.30
N LEU A 19 -4.59 -17.41 -2.48
CA LEU A 19 -5.83 -16.64 -2.63
C LEU A 19 -6.92 -17.19 -1.69
N TYR A 20 -6.91 -18.52 -1.46
CA TYR A 20 -7.75 -19.22 -0.50
C TYR A 20 -7.53 -18.72 0.94
N GLY A 21 -6.35 -18.29 1.38
CA GLY A 21 -6.15 -17.79 2.76
C GLY A 21 -6.69 -16.38 2.98
N ALA A 22 -6.46 -15.50 2.00
CA ALA A 22 -6.92 -14.11 2.05
C ALA A 22 -8.43 -13.98 1.87
N ILE A 23 -9.04 -14.83 1.03
CA ILE A 23 -10.49 -14.86 0.79
C ILE A 23 -11.24 -15.79 1.77
N SER A 24 -10.63 -16.84 2.36
CA SER A 24 -11.33 -17.73 3.31
C SER A 24 -11.44 -17.22 4.74
N THR A 25 -10.73 -16.15 5.08
CA THR A 25 -10.68 -15.66 6.48
C THR A 25 -11.53 -14.43 6.74
N ASP A 26 -12.08 -13.79 5.70
CA ASP A 26 -12.65 -12.44 5.73
C ASP A 26 -12.80 -11.86 7.15
N MET A 27 -11.86 -10.99 7.52
CA MET A 27 -12.29 -9.70 8.05
C MET A 27 -13.25 -9.12 6.97
N PHE A 28 -14.56 -9.37 6.90
CA PHE A 28 -15.56 -9.82 7.86
C PHE A 28 -16.57 -10.82 7.22
N PHE A 29 -16.72 -12.02 7.83
CA PHE A 29 -17.84 -13.00 7.86
C PHE A 29 -18.06 -14.04 6.72
N GLY A 30 -18.07 -15.36 7.05
CA GLY A 30 -18.43 -16.50 6.17
C GLY A 30 -19.46 -17.52 6.75
N GLN A 31 -19.98 -18.47 5.93
CA GLN A 31 -21.10 -19.43 6.21
C GLN A 31 -20.72 -20.95 6.29
N LEU A 32 -21.26 -21.71 7.27
CA LEU A 32 -20.79 -23.05 7.72
C LEU A 32 -20.79 -24.14 6.62
N SER A 33 -19.73 -24.97 6.53
CA SER A 33 -19.71 -26.18 5.68
C SER A 33 -20.16 -27.44 6.46
N ASN A 34 -20.73 -28.39 5.71
CA ASN A 34 -21.28 -29.66 6.22
C ASN A 34 -20.21 -30.76 6.41
N LEU A 35 -18.93 -30.44 6.18
CA LEU A 35 -17.81 -31.37 6.32
C LEU A 35 -17.02 -31.02 7.58
N GLU A 36 -16.55 -32.06 8.29
CA GLU A 36 -15.82 -31.92 9.56
C GLU A 36 -14.34 -32.27 9.37
N ILE A 37 -13.44 -31.43 9.89
CA ILE A 37 -12.02 -31.74 10.02
C ILE A 37 -11.78 -32.28 11.42
N ARG A 38 -11.17 -33.45 11.48
CA ARG A 38 -10.84 -34.15 12.71
C ARG A 38 -9.47 -33.67 13.20
N ILE A 39 -9.47 -32.85 14.26
CA ILE A 39 -8.28 -32.22 14.87
C ILE A 39 -7.50 -33.26 15.67
N ASP A 40 -8.21 -34.19 16.33
CA ASP A 40 -7.65 -35.40 16.94
C ASP A 40 -8.71 -36.52 17.05
N LYS A 41 -8.42 -37.63 17.75
CA LYS A 41 -9.36 -38.77 17.89
C LYS A 41 -10.71 -38.40 18.51
N ASN A 42 -10.78 -37.33 19.30
CA ASN A 42 -11.93 -36.95 20.09
C ASN A 42 -12.53 -35.58 19.70
N SER A 43 -11.85 -34.79 18.85
CA SER A 43 -12.26 -33.45 18.48
C SER A 43 -12.41 -33.30 16.97
N VAL A 44 -13.63 -33.02 16.54
CA VAL A 44 -13.99 -32.66 15.16
C VAL A 44 -14.48 -31.21 15.15
N ALA A 45 -14.04 -30.43 14.17
CA ALA A 45 -14.50 -29.07 13.94
C ALA A 45 -15.11 -28.95 12.54
N GLN A 46 -16.28 -28.32 12.46
CA GLN A 46 -16.87 -27.94 11.18
C GLN A 46 -16.02 -26.82 10.57
N TYR A 47 -15.71 -26.93 9.28
CA TYR A 47 -15.05 -25.86 8.53
C TYR A 47 -16.02 -25.24 7.54
N PHE A 48 -15.60 -24.21 6.81
CA PHE A 48 -16.41 -23.42 5.89
C PHE A 48 -15.79 -23.56 4.49
N THR A 49 -16.57 -23.67 3.41
CA THR A 49 -16.05 -23.84 2.03
C THR A 49 -16.75 -22.94 1.03
N VAL A 50 -16.00 -22.39 0.07
CA VAL A 50 -16.51 -21.61 -1.07
C VAL A 50 -15.96 -22.19 -2.38
N SER A 51 -16.79 -22.27 -3.42
CA SER A 51 -16.36 -22.69 -4.78
C SER A 51 -15.84 -21.50 -5.58
N ILE A 52 -14.66 -21.61 -6.21
CA ILE A 52 -14.00 -20.52 -6.96
C ILE A 52 -14.01 -20.81 -8.47
N PRO A 53 -14.36 -19.84 -9.35
CA PRO A 53 -13.96 -19.87 -10.75
C PRO A 53 -12.71 -19.00 -11.01
N VAL A 54 -11.66 -19.63 -11.56
CA VAL A 54 -10.83 -19.17 -12.71
C VAL A 54 -10.35 -17.69 -12.73
N ILE A 55 -9.70 -17.16 -11.70
CA ILE A 55 -8.94 -15.87 -11.79
C ILE A 55 -7.53 -16.08 -12.37
N GLU A 56 -6.90 -17.22 -12.08
CA GLU A 56 -5.51 -17.51 -12.50
C GLU A 56 -5.33 -17.56 -14.02
N SER A 57 -6.37 -17.93 -14.77
CA SER A 57 -6.30 -17.99 -16.23
C SER A 57 -6.68 -16.68 -16.93
N LEU A 58 -7.05 -15.63 -16.17
CA LEU A 58 -7.41 -14.34 -16.74
C LEU A 58 -6.14 -13.55 -17.10
N ASN A 59 -6.22 -12.80 -18.19
CA ASN A 59 -5.16 -11.89 -18.54
C ASN A 59 -5.04 -10.77 -17.50
N PHE A 60 -3.86 -10.15 -17.47
CA PHE A 60 -3.49 -9.16 -16.47
C PHE A 60 -4.41 -7.93 -16.47
N ASP A 61 -4.82 -7.45 -17.63
CA ASP A 61 -5.71 -6.28 -17.74
C ASP A 61 -7.08 -6.57 -17.15
N THR A 62 -7.59 -7.79 -17.36
CA THR A 62 -8.86 -8.25 -16.77
C THR A 62 -8.75 -8.38 -15.27
N LYS A 63 -7.64 -8.93 -14.74
CA LYS A 63 -7.40 -8.98 -13.30
C LYS A 63 -7.35 -7.59 -12.68
N LYS A 64 -6.61 -6.65 -13.29
CA LYS A 64 -6.59 -5.26 -12.83
C LYS A 64 -7.98 -4.63 -12.87
N ALA A 65 -8.81 -4.96 -13.87
CA ALA A 65 -10.16 -4.42 -14.01
C ALA A 65 -11.09 -4.90 -12.92
N ILE A 66 -11.04 -6.20 -12.63
CA ILE A 66 -11.77 -6.79 -11.51
C ILE A 66 -11.34 -6.12 -10.20
N LEU A 67 -10.04 -5.97 -9.95
CA LEU A 67 -9.54 -5.29 -8.74
C LEU A 67 -10.02 -3.83 -8.65
N VAL A 68 -10.03 -3.11 -9.77
CA VAL A 68 -10.55 -1.74 -9.82
C VAL A 68 -12.05 -1.72 -9.54
N GLU A 69 -12.83 -2.55 -10.20
CA GLU A 69 -14.28 -2.62 -10.04
C GLU A 69 -14.65 -2.92 -8.58
N GLU A 70 -14.04 -3.94 -7.99
CA GLU A 70 -14.28 -4.32 -6.59
C GLU A 70 -13.80 -3.24 -5.61
N CYS A 71 -12.66 -2.62 -5.87
CA CYS A 71 -12.15 -1.53 -5.01
C CYS A 71 -13.09 -0.31 -5.07
N LEU A 72 -13.59 0.03 -6.25
CA LEU A 72 -14.56 1.11 -6.42
C LEU A 72 -15.90 0.79 -5.75
N LYS A 73 -16.44 -0.42 -5.91
CA LYS A 73 -17.66 -0.88 -5.22
C LYS A 73 -17.54 -0.69 -3.70
N ASN A 74 -16.42 -1.11 -3.12
CA ASN A 74 -16.16 -0.95 -1.69
C ASN A 74 -15.99 0.52 -1.28
N ALA A 75 -15.37 1.34 -2.15
CA ALA A 75 -15.20 2.76 -1.90
C ALA A 75 -16.53 3.54 -1.90
N LEU A 76 -17.56 3.09 -2.64
CA LEU A 76 -18.86 3.79 -2.73
C LEU A 76 -19.52 4.04 -1.37
N GLY A 77 -19.51 3.05 -0.49
CA GLY A 77 -20.11 3.19 0.84
C GLY A 77 -19.43 4.27 1.69
N ASN A 78 -18.10 4.38 1.58
CA ASN A 78 -17.35 5.42 2.28
C ASN A 78 -17.47 6.78 1.58
N MET A 79 -17.59 6.81 0.25
CA MET A 79 -17.82 8.03 -0.53
C MET A 79 -19.17 8.67 -0.21
N ALA A 80 -20.21 7.89 0.10
CA ALA A 80 -21.48 8.43 0.58
C ALA A 80 -21.30 9.24 1.87
N LYS A 81 -20.48 8.76 2.81
CA LYS A 81 -20.15 9.49 4.05
C LYS A 81 -19.31 10.75 3.77
N ILE A 82 -18.41 10.70 2.78
CA ILE A 82 -17.68 11.89 2.33
C ILE A 82 -18.63 12.95 1.78
N ALA A 83 -19.65 12.54 1.02
CA ALA A 83 -20.64 13.45 0.42
C ALA A 83 -21.44 14.25 1.48
N GLU A 84 -21.57 13.74 2.71
CA GLU A 84 -22.19 14.46 3.82
C GLU A 84 -21.32 15.62 4.35
N THR A 85 -20.01 15.56 4.12
CA THR A 85 -19.04 16.56 4.62
C THR A 85 -18.52 17.49 3.53
N MET A 86 -18.41 17.01 2.28
CA MET A 86 -18.00 17.82 1.14
C MET A 86 -18.73 17.41 -0.14
N PRO A 87 -19.07 18.37 -1.03
CA PRO A 87 -19.64 18.03 -2.33
C PRO A 87 -18.67 17.17 -3.14
N ILE A 88 -19.14 16.06 -3.72
CA ILE A 88 -18.32 15.18 -4.57
C ILE A 88 -17.70 15.93 -5.75
N ASN A 89 -18.38 16.97 -6.26
CA ASN A 89 -17.87 17.81 -7.34
C ASN A 89 -16.63 18.62 -6.97
N ALA A 90 -16.34 18.81 -5.68
CA ALA A 90 -15.11 19.45 -5.21
C ALA A 90 -13.88 18.54 -5.35
N ILE A 91 -14.07 17.25 -5.65
CA ILE A 91 -13.00 16.34 -6.04
C ILE A 91 -12.78 16.53 -7.54
N GLU A 92 -11.61 17.05 -7.89
CA GLU A 92 -11.35 17.55 -9.24
C GLU A 92 -10.85 16.44 -10.17
N ASP A 93 -10.11 15.48 -9.64
CA ASP A 93 -9.47 14.41 -10.42
C ASP A 93 -9.68 13.03 -9.80
N LEU A 94 -9.82 12.02 -10.66
CA LEU A 94 -9.61 10.61 -10.35
C LEU A 94 -8.30 10.15 -11.00
N LEU A 95 -7.25 10.02 -10.20
CA LEU A 95 -5.94 9.54 -10.63
C LEU A 95 -5.83 8.02 -10.47
N VAL A 96 -5.72 7.30 -11.58
CA VAL A 96 -5.51 5.85 -11.60
C VAL A 96 -4.03 5.58 -11.80
N VAL A 97 -3.38 4.94 -10.82
CA VAL A 97 -1.95 4.65 -10.86
C VAL A 97 -1.71 3.15 -10.90
N THR A 98 -0.79 2.72 -11.77
CA THR A 98 -0.42 1.30 -11.92
C THR A 98 1.03 1.15 -12.35
N SER A 99 1.66 -0.01 -12.13
CA SER A 99 3.02 -0.24 -12.64
C SER A 99 2.99 -0.48 -14.15
N ALA A 100 3.91 0.17 -14.88
CA ALA A 100 4.17 -0.08 -16.29
C ALA A 100 5.27 -1.14 -16.44
N PHE A 101 4.94 -2.25 -17.09
CA PHE A 101 5.92 -3.21 -17.57
C PHE A 101 6.13 -3.04 -19.08
N GLU A 102 7.36 -3.26 -19.54
CA GLU A 102 7.89 -2.80 -20.84
C GLU A 102 7.10 -3.25 -22.09
N GLU A 103 6.29 -4.31 -22.01
CA GLU A 103 5.50 -4.83 -23.14
C GLU A 103 4.09 -4.19 -23.29
N GLN A 104 3.68 -3.29 -22.40
CA GLN A 104 2.27 -2.86 -22.31
C GLN A 104 1.89 -1.60 -23.10
N VAL A 105 2.72 -1.08 -24.00
CA VAL A 105 2.34 0.14 -24.76
C VAL A 105 1.05 -0.06 -25.58
N LEU A 106 0.82 -1.28 -26.10
CA LEU A 106 -0.41 -1.65 -26.84
C LEU A 106 -1.57 -2.11 -25.94
N ALA A 107 -1.33 -2.54 -24.70
CA ALA A 107 -2.35 -3.03 -23.76
C ALA A 107 -3.03 -1.90 -22.95
N LYS A 108 -2.49 -0.67 -23.01
CA LYS A 108 -3.00 0.48 -22.25
C LYS A 108 -4.44 0.86 -22.62
N GLU A 109 -4.80 0.84 -23.90
CA GLU A 109 -6.11 1.33 -24.34
C GLU A 109 -7.26 0.42 -23.89
N GLN A 110 -7.06 -0.90 -23.97
CA GLN A 110 -8.05 -1.88 -23.51
C GLN A 110 -8.25 -1.78 -22.00
N TRP A 111 -7.15 -1.79 -21.23
CA TRP A 111 -7.16 -1.59 -19.79
C TRP A 111 -7.88 -0.29 -19.39
N GLN A 112 -7.47 0.83 -19.97
CA GLN A 112 -8.07 2.14 -19.70
C GLN A 112 -9.56 2.17 -20.04
N SER A 113 -9.98 1.52 -21.12
CA SER A 113 -11.39 1.44 -21.50
C SER A 113 -12.21 0.64 -20.47
N MET A 114 -11.67 -0.47 -19.95
CA MET A 114 -12.32 -1.25 -18.89
C MET A 114 -12.44 -0.46 -17.58
N VAL A 115 -11.40 0.29 -17.20
CA VAL A 115 -11.45 1.18 -16.04
C VAL A 115 -12.46 2.30 -16.24
N LYS A 116 -12.44 2.96 -17.40
CA LYS A 116 -13.40 4.02 -17.74
C LYS A 116 -14.83 3.50 -17.67
N ALA A 117 -15.11 2.30 -18.19
CA ALA A 117 -16.42 1.68 -18.09
C ALA A 117 -16.82 1.43 -16.63
N SER A 118 -15.92 0.90 -15.81
CA SER A 118 -16.15 0.63 -14.39
C SER A 118 -16.43 1.92 -13.61
N VAL A 119 -15.63 2.97 -13.83
CA VAL A 119 -15.81 4.29 -13.22
C VAL A 119 -17.13 4.91 -13.69
N SER A 120 -17.45 4.87 -14.98
CA SER A 120 -18.71 5.42 -15.49
C SER A 120 -19.94 4.74 -14.91
N SER A 121 -19.85 3.43 -14.66
CA SER A 121 -20.95 2.67 -14.06
C SER A 121 -21.08 2.90 -12.55
N LEU A 122 -19.97 2.93 -11.82
CA LEU A 122 -19.97 2.94 -10.34
C LEU A 122 -19.88 4.36 -9.77
N MET A 123 -19.08 5.23 -10.39
CA MET A 123 -18.74 6.57 -9.93
C MET A 123 -18.92 7.61 -11.07
N PRO A 124 -20.16 7.80 -11.58
CA PRO A 124 -20.42 8.60 -12.78
C PRO A 124 -19.97 10.07 -12.69
N ASN A 125 -19.85 10.62 -11.47
CA ASN A 125 -19.34 11.98 -11.25
C ASN A 125 -17.85 12.14 -11.64
N PHE A 126 -17.14 11.04 -11.87
CA PHE A 126 -15.71 11.02 -12.17
C PHE A 126 -15.40 10.57 -13.60
N SER A 127 -16.40 10.20 -14.41
CA SER A 127 -16.19 9.62 -15.76
C SER A 127 -15.33 10.49 -16.68
N GLU A 128 -15.47 11.81 -16.57
CA GLU A 128 -14.74 12.81 -17.38
C GLU A 128 -13.50 13.37 -16.66
N LYS A 129 -13.17 12.86 -15.47
CA LYS A 129 -12.09 13.35 -14.60
C LYS A 129 -10.96 12.34 -14.42
N ILE A 130 -10.89 11.32 -15.28
CA ILE A 130 -9.98 10.19 -15.11
C ILE A 130 -8.63 10.50 -15.75
N SER A 131 -7.58 10.50 -14.92
CA SER A 131 -6.19 10.59 -15.36
C SER A 131 -5.48 9.27 -15.07
N PHE A 132 -4.69 8.79 -16.03
CA PHE A 132 -3.92 7.54 -15.87
C PHE A 132 -2.45 7.84 -15.70
N GLN A 133 -1.84 7.18 -14.73
CA GLN A 133 -0.42 7.25 -14.48
C GLN A 133 0.20 5.88 -14.36
N TYR A 134 1.40 5.78 -14.92
CA TYR A 134 2.17 4.56 -14.96
C TYR A 134 3.48 4.77 -14.22
N SER A 135 3.68 4.06 -13.12
CA SER A 135 5.00 4.01 -12.50
C SER A 135 5.86 3.07 -13.31
N LYS A 136 6.93 3.60 -13.89
CA LYS A 136 8.01 2.78 -14.41
C LYS A 136 9.00 2.51 -13.27
N PRO A 137 9.49 1.28 -13.11
CA PRO A 137 10.78 1.07 -12.49
C PRO A 137 11.85 1.59 -13.46
N ASP A 138 12.04 2.91 -13.56
CA ASP A 138 13.06 3.48 -14.44
C ASP A 138 14.45 3.11 -13.91
N ASN A 139 15.32 2.60 -14.80
CA ASN A 139 16.73 2.34 -14.51
C ASN A 139 17.54 3.63 -14.26
N ASP A 140 17.05 4.79 -14.72
CA ASP A 140 17.82 6.05 -14.72
C ASP A 140 17.21 7.17 -13.86
N ASN A 141 15.91 7.16 -13.57
CA ASN A 141 15.26 8.21 -12.78
C ASN A 141 14.91 7.74 -11.37
N GLN A 142 15.74 8.19 -10.44
CA GLN A 142 15.80 7.92 -9.01
C GLN A 142 14.58 8.44 -8.22
N GLU A 143 13.35 8.11 -8.60
CA GLU A 143 12.16 8.49 -7.84
C GLU A 143 11.30 7.27 -7.46
N TYR A 144 10.75 7.32 -6.24
CA TYR A 144 9.82 6.30 -5.78
C TYR A 144 8.55 6.37 -6.64
N THR A 145 8.02 5.19 -6.94
CA THR A 145 6.82 4.93 -7.73
C THR A 145 5.63 5.84 -7.42
N LEU A 146 5.44 6.26 -6.16
CA LEU A 146 4.33 7.15 -5.75
C LEU A 146 4.72 8.36 -4.89
N SER A 147 5.98 8.53 -4.52
CA SER A 147 6.43 9.65 -3.67
C SER A 147 6.00 11.05 -4.15
N PRO A 148 5.91 11.35 -5.47
CA PRO A 148 5.41 12.64 -5.94
C PRO A 148 3.96 12.93 -5.50
N TYR A 149 3.10 11.91 -5.41
CA TYR A 149 1.66 12.07 -5.10
C TYR A 149 1.38 12.30 -3.62
N PHE A 150 2.29 11.83 -2.76
CA PHE A 150 2.17 11.93 -1.32
C PHE A 150 3.08 13.01 -0.72
N ASN A 151 3.64 13.88 -1.57
CA ASN A 151 4.39 15.05 -1.13
C ASN A 151 3.42 16.20 -0.81
N GLU A 152 3.55 16.79 0.37
CA GLU A 152 2.61 17.80 0.91
C GLU A 152 2.38 19.01 -0.01
N GLN A 153 3.35 19.34 -0.86
CA GLN A 153 3.35 20.54 -1.70
C GLN A 153 2.77 20.31 -3.10
N ALA A 154 2.63 19.05 -3.55
CA ALA A 154 2.13 18.76 -4.89
C ALA A 154 0.59 18.80 -4.97
N LEU A 155 -0.10 18.55 -3.86
CA LEU A 155 -1.54 18.41 -3.84
C LEU A 155 -2.23 19.76 -3.59
N ILE A 156 -2.59 20.44 -4.66
CA ILE A 156 -3.30 21.73 -4.63
C ILE A 156 -4.82 21.52 -4.46
N ARG A 157 -5.34 20.37 -4.91
CA ARG A 157 -6.78 20.09 -5.05
C ARG A 157 -7.13 18.71 -4.48
N PRO A 158 -8.36 18.51 -3.99
CA PRO A 158 -8.84 17.18 -3.64
C PRO A 158 -8.77 16.20 -4.81
N THR A 159 -8.09 15.08 -4.62
CA THR A 159 -7.88 14.07 -5.66
C THR A 159 -8.28 12.70 -5.13
N LEU A 160 -9.15 12.01 -5.86
CA LEU A 160 -9.41 10.59 -5.64
C LEU A 160 -8.30 9.81 -6.33
N MET A 161 -7.61 8.94 -5.61
CA MET A 161 -6.51 8.15 -6.14
C MET A 161 -6.84 6.66 -6.06
N LEU A 162 -6.61 5.96 -7.15
CA LEU A 162 -6.80 4.52 -7.28
C LEU A 162 -5.48 3.88 -7.71
N CYS A 163 -4.78 3.26 -6.77
CA CYS A 163 -3.55 2.53 -7.03
C CYS A 163 -3.89 1.06 -7.23
N VAL A 164 -3.43 0.43 -8.32
CA VAL A 164 -3.72 -0.99 -8.61
C VAL A 164 -2.52 -1.69 -9.24
N ASP A 165 -2.23 -2.92 -8.79
CA ASP A 165 -1.21 -3.77 -9.40
C ASP A 165 -1.51 -5.27 -9.25
N VAL A 166 -0.97 -6.05 -10.20
CA VAL A 166 -1.14 -7.51 -10.31
C VAL A 166 0.23 -8.14 -10.57
N LEU A 167 0.98 -8.50 -9.52
CA LEU A 167 2.40 -8.86 -9.69
C LEU A 167 2.67 -10.37 -9.77
N THR A 168 1.63 -11.18 -9.90
CA THR A 168 1.68 -12.65 -9.80
C THR A 168 2.09 -13.38 -11.09
N SER A 169 2.39 -12.66 -12.18
CA SER A 169 2.82 -13.29 -13.43
C SER A 169 4.25 -13.82 -13.31
N TYR A 170 4.53 -15.01 -13.86
CA TYR A 170 5.87 -15.63 -13.80
C TYR A 170 6.99 -14.67 -14.25
N ASN A 171 6.76 -13.87 -15.30
CA ASN A 171 7.75 -12.91 -15.79
C ASN A 171 8.02 -11.80 -14.76
N HIS A 172 6.99 -11.27 -14.10
CA HIS A 172 7.16 -10.28 -13.03
C HIS A 172 7.80 -10.90 -11.79
N ILE A 173 7.39 -12.10 -11.38
CA ILE A 173 8.02 -12.81 -10.25
C ILE A 173 9.51 -13.03 -10.55
N LYS A 174 9.83 -13.51 -11.76
CA LYS A 174 11.20 -13.75 -12.21
C LYS A 174 12.01 -12.47 -12.24
N GLN A 175 11.49 -11.39 -12.82
CA GLN A 175 12.16 -10.07 -12.84
C GLN A 175 12.37 -9.58 -11.41
N LEU A 176 11.33 -9.53 -10.58
CA LEU A 176 11.43 -9.12 -9.17
C LEU A 176 12.45 -9.94 -8.38
N ASN A 177 12.47 -11.26 -8.54
CA ASN A 177 13.42 -12.14 -7.83
C ASN A 177 14.84 -12.12 -8.41
N GLN A 178 15.01 -11.79 -9.70
CA GLN A 178 16.33 -11.52 -10.29
C GLN A 178 16.91 -10.21 -9.77
N LEU A 179 16.08 -9.18 -9.64
CA LEU A 179 16.46 -7.87 -9.13
C LEU A 179 16.71 -7.89 -7.63
N VAL A 180 16.03 -8.79 -6.92
CA VAL A 180 15.98 -8.76 -5.46
C VAL A 180 16.35 -10.14 -4.90
N LYS A 181 17.65 -10.36 -4.72
CA LYS A 181 18.22 -11.52 -4.00
C LYS A 181 17.96 -11.37 -2.49
N ILE A 182 16.70 -11.43 -2.08
CA ILE A 182 16.31 -11.45 -0.67
C ILE A 182 16.29 -12.90 -0.20
N GLN A 183 17.02 -13.19 0.87
CA GLN A 183 16.88 -14.45 1.60
C GLN A 183 16.76 -14.12 3.08
N HIS A 184 15.69 -14.56 3.72
CA HIS A 184 15.64 -14.61 5.18
C HIS A 184 16.49 -15.79 5.66
N LEU A 185 17.03 -15.72 6.88
CA LEU A 185 17.65 -16.89 7.53
C LEU A 185 16.62 -18.05 7.50
N ASP A 186 16.96 -19.15 6.83
CA ASP A 186 16.13 -20.34 6.60
C ASP A 186 14.84 -20.17 5.78
N GLY A 187 14.66 -19.04 5.07
CA GLY A 187 13.52 -18.80 4.18
C GLY A 187 13.80 -19.04 2.69
N PRO A 188 12.77 -19.23 1.85
CA PRO A 188 12.94 -19.24 0.40
C PRO A 188 13.49 -17.89 -0.08
N GLN A 189 14.34 -17.93 -1.13
CA GLN A 189 14.82 -16.71 -1.78
C GLN A 189 13.70 -16.04 -2.58
N GLY A 190 13.62 -14.72 -2.49
CA GLY A 190 12.74 -13.89 -3.30
C GLY A 190 11.71 -13.09 -2.52
N ILE A 191 10.98 -12.26 -3.26
CA ILE A 191 9.80 -11.52 -2.81
C ILE A 191 8.57 -12.39 -3.09
N MET A 192 7.57 -12.38 -2.20
CA MET A 192 6.24 -12.89 -2.52
C MET A 192 5.43 -11.77 -3.17
N PRO A 193 5.29 -11.74 -4.51
CA PRO A 193 4.43 -10.77 -5.16
C PRO A 193 2.97 -11.03 -4.82
N ALA A 194 2.19 -9.97 -4.86
CA ALA A 194 0.76 -9.99 -4.61
C ALA A 194 0.04 -9.09 -5.62
N GLU A 195 -1.28 -9.19 -5.60
CA GLU A 195 -2.16 -8.31 -6.35
C GLU A 195 -2.89 -7.41 -5.35
N GLY A 196 -3.11 -6.15 -5.67
CA GLY A 196 -3.74 -5.24 -4.74
C GLY A 196 -4.28 -4.00 -5.40
N ALA A 197 -5.28 -3.41 -4.76
CA ALA A 197 -5.84 -2.12 -5.14
C ALA A 197 -6.11 -1.28 -3.90
N SER A 198 -5.92 0.04 -3.99
CA SER A 198 -6.30 0.96 -2.92
C SER A 198 -6.93 2.21 -3.52
N CYS A 199 -8.14 2.53 -3.05
CA CYS A 199 -8.85 3.75 -3.37
C CYS A 199 -8.81 4.68 -2.16
N SER A 200 -8.29 5.88 -2.35
CA SER A 200 -8.06 6.83 -1.27
C SER A 200 -8.35 8.25 -1.73
N LEU A 201 -8.90 9.06 -0.84
CA LEU A 201 -9.09 10.49 -1.07
C LEU A 201 -7.93 11.26 -0.45
N LEU A 202 -7.21 11.99 -1.30
CA LEU A 202 -6.15 12.89 -0.90
C LEU A 202 -6.71 14.31 -0.81
N LEU A 203 -6.38 15.01 0.29
CA LEU A 203 -6.87 16.36 0.54
C LEU A 203 -5.69 17.27 0.92
N PRO A 204 -5.68 18.53 0.42
CA PRO A 204 -4.74 19.54 0.90
C PRO A 204 -4.83 19.67 2.42
N GLU A 205 -3.71 19.97 3.09
CA GLU A 205 -3.69 20.07 4.56
C GLU A 205 -4.67 21.12 5.09
N ALA A 206 -4.76 22.26 4.40
CA ALA A 206 -5.66 23.35 4.73
C ALA A 206 -7.15 23.03 4.47
N PHE A 207 -7.48 21.88 3.87
CA PHE A 207 -8.87 21.56 3.56
C PHE A 207 -9.69 21.38 4.86
N PRO A 208 -10.81 22.10 5.05
CA PRO A 208 -11.57 22.07 6.29
C PRO A 208 -12.34 20.75 6.42
N LEU A 209 -11.79 19.81 7.18
CA LEU A 209 -12.48 18.59 7.58
C LEU A 209 -12.97 18.79 9.01
N THR A 210 -14.28 18.90 9.19
CA THR A 210 -14.88 19.15 10.51
C THR A 210 -15.47 17.89 11.16
N LYS A 211 -15.62 16.78 10.42
CA LYS A 211 -16.43 15.63 10.87
C LYS A 211 -15.94 14.23 10.46
N LEU A 212 -14.80 14.11 9.79
CA LEU A 212 -14.31 12.81 9.32
C LEU A 212 -13.31 12.22 10.32
N GLU A 213 -13.82 11.50 11.33
CA GLU A 213 -13.04 10.66 12.27
C GLU A 213 -12.11 9.66 11.55
N ALA A 214 -12.40 9.39 10.29
CA ALA A 214 -11.67 8.47 9.42
C ALA A 214 -10.41 9.06 8.76
N ALA A 215 -10.15 10.36 8.88
CA ALA A 215 -9.05 11.05 8.21
C ALA A 215 -7.73 10.98 8.99
N MET A 216 -6.63 10.90 8.27
CA MET A 216 -5.28 10.96 8.82
C MET A 216 -4.54 12.19 8.32
N ASN A 217 -3.74 12.78 9.19
CA ASN A 217 -2.73 13.74 8.80
C ASN A 217 -1.44 12.98 8.47
N ILE A 218 -0.94 13.19 7.26
CA ILE A 218 0.34 12.65 6.81
C ILE A 218 1.30 13.81 6.65
N SER A 219 2.42 13.71 7.38
CA SER A 219 3.51 14.66 7.33
C SER A 219 4.79 14.06 6.75
N THR A 220 5.50 14.79 5.90
CA THR A 220 6.81 14.40 5.36
C THR A 220 7.77 15.58 5.37
N VAL A 221 9.07 15.31 5.37
CA VAL A 221 10.07 16.36 5.21
C VAL A 221 10.05 16.90 3.79
N LYS A 222 10.12 18.23 3.68
CA LYS A 222 10.31 18.94 2.42
C LYS A 222 11.66 18.55 1.82
N SER A 223 11.65 18.12 0.56
CA SER A 223 12.87 18.10 -0.23
C SER A 223 12.94 19.45 -0.93
N ASP A 224 13.83 20.34 -0.49
CA ASP A 224 14.11 21.54 -1.26
C ASP A 224 14.59 21.15 -2.66
N ASP A 225 14.13 21.91 -3.67
CA ASP A 225 14.34 21.66 -5.09
C ASP A 225 15.80 21.23 -5.40
N GLY A 226 15.97 19.93 -5.65
CA GLY A 226 17.11 19.33 -6.36
C GLY A 226 18.48 19.27 -5.68
N ALA A 227 18.78 20.00 -4.60
CA ALA A 227 20.19 20.15 -4.20
C ALA A 227 20.72 19.16 -3.13
N THR A 228 19.90 18.67 -2.17
CA THR A 228 20.38 17.66 -1.22
C THR A 228 19.22 16.88 -0.58
N ARG A 229 19.08 15.60 -0.95
CA ARG A 229 18.14 14.69 -0.27
C ARG A 229 18.65 14.42 1.15
N LEU A 230 17.79 14.63 2.15
CA LEU A 230 18.09 14.32 3.55
C LEU A 230 18.28 12.82 3.74
N SER A 231 19.26 12.44 4.57
CA SER A 231 19.43 11.05 4.99
C SER A 231 18.19 10.54 5.73
N LEU A 232 17.97 9.22 5.75
CA LEU A 232 16.87 8.61 6.50
C LEU A 232 16.92 9.05 7.98
N SER A 233 18.10 9.07 8.59
CA SER A 233 18.28 9.52 9.98
C SER A 233 17.85 10.98 10.20
N ALA A 234 18.19 11.88 9.26
CA ALA A 234 17.80 13.28 9.31
C ALA A 234 16.28 13.44 9.11
N GLN A 235 15.69 12.67 8.18
CA GLN A 235 14.25 12.68 7.98
C GLN A 235 13.49 12.24 9.24
N LEU A 236 13.89 11.12 9.83
CA LEU A 236 13.33 10.60 11.09
C LEU A 236 13.45 11.63 12.21
N SER A 237 14.64 12.20 12.40
CA SER A 237 14.88 13.21 13.44
C SER A 237 14.00 14.45 13.28
N SER A 238 13.88 14.97 12.05
CA SER A 238 13.08 16.17 11.75
C SER A 238 11.58 15.96 11.97
N LEU A 239 11.09 14.73 11.80
CA LEU A 239 9.71 14.35 12.08
C LEU A 239 9.48 13.96 13.56
N GLY A 240 10.51 14.08 14.41
CA GLY A 240 10.44 13.75 15.83
C GLY A 240 10.30 12.25 16.10
N PHE A 241 10.97 11.42 15.31
CA PHE A 241 11.09 9.98 15.57
C PHE A 241 11.84 9.73 16.87
N THR A 242 11.39 8.73 17.64
CA THR A 242 12.02 8.34 18.91
C THR A 242 12.13 6.82 19.01
N TYR A 243 12.76 6.32 20.07
CA TYR A 243 12.96 4.89 20.27
C TYR A 243 11.65 4.08 20.50
N ASN A 244 10.55 4.74 20.88
CA ASN A 244 9.24 4.11 21.09
C ASN A 244 8.31 4.18 19.87
N SER A 245 8.83 4.62 18.74
CA SER A 245 8.06 4.76 17.52
C SER A 245 7.67 3.40 16.92
N THR A 246 6.40 3.28 16.51
CA THR A 246 5.94 2.17 15.67
C THR A 246 6.22 2.49 14.20
N ILE A 247 6.88 1.57 13.49
CA ILE A 247 7.28 1.76 12.08
C ILE A 247 6.52 0.76 11.21
N ILE A 248 6.00 1.23 10.08
CA ILE A 248 5.50 0.41 8.97
C ILE A 248 6.49 0.56 7.82
N HIS A 249 7.18 -0.53 7.48
CA HIS A 249 8.08 -0.57 6.33
C HIS A 249 7.31 -0.89 5.05
N VAL A 250 7.56 -0.07 4.03
CA VAL A 250 6.96 -0.14 2.70
C VAL A 250 8.09 -0.27 1.70
N GLY A 251 8.36 -1.47 1.24
CA GLY A 251 9.50 -1.72 0.38
C GLY A 251 9.92 -3.17 0.47
N THR A 252 11.09 -3.49 -0.06
CA THR A 252 11.56 -4.87 -0.15
C THR A 252 12.55 -5.18 0.98
N LEU A 253 12.17 -6.11 1.88
CA LEU A 253 12.98 -6.45 3.04
C LEU A 253 14.26 -7.19 2.63
N SER A 254 15.39 -6.50 2.58
CA SER A 254 16.66 -7.07 2.11
C SER A 254 17.78 -6.92 3.13
N GLN A 255 18.86 -7.67 2.93
CA GLN A 255 20.06 -7.51 3.76
C GLN A 255 20.64 -6.09 3.61
N SER A 256 20.63 -5.54 2.39
CA SER A 256 21.05 -4.16 2.12
C SER A 256 20.17 -3.16 2.86
N TRP A 257 18.84 -3.30 2.79
CA TRP A 257 17.91 -2.51 3.57
C TRP A 257 18.17 -2.63 5.08
N THR A 258 18.31 -3.85 5.61
CA THR A 258 18.53 -4.06 7.05
C THR A 258 19.81 -3.39 7.54
N LYS A 259 20.91 -3.50 6.78
CA LYS A 259 22.17 -2.80 7.06
C LYS A 259 22.02 -1.29 6.99
N TYR A 260 21.33 -0.80 5.96
CA TYR A 260 21.05 0.62 5.79
C TYR A 260 20.20 1.17 6.93
N TRP A 261 19.06 0.54 7.22
CA TRP A 261 18.17 0.85 8.33
C TRP A 261 18.95 0.92 9.64
N TYR A 262 19.69 -0.14 10.00
CA TYR A 262 20.49 -0.18 11.22
C TYR A 262 21.51 0.97 11.28
N ALA A 263 22.26 1.21 10.21
CA ALA A 263 23.23 2.29 10.16
C ALA A 263 22.59 3.69 10.33
N GLN A 264 21.36 3.88 9.83
CA GLN A 264 20.62 5.14 9.92
C GLN A 264 19.87 5.32 11.25
N THR A 265 19.66 4.24 12.01
CA THR A 265 18.82 4.26 13.22
C THR A 265 19.53 3.79 14.49
N ASN A 266 20.81 3.41 14.40
CA ASN A 266 21.61 2.93 15.53
C ASN A 266 21.55 3.87 16.74
N ASP A 267 21.62 5.18 16.54
CA ASP A 267 21.58 6.15 17.64
C ASP A 267 20.25 6.11 18.41
N PHE A 268 19.13 5.87 17.71
CA PHE A 268 17.83 5.66 18.36
C PHE A 268 17.77 4.31 19.09
N TYR A 269 18.39 3.26 18.56
CA TYR A 269 18.47 1.96 19.24
C TYR A 269 19.29 2.04 20.53
N GLN A 270 20.41 2.76 20.55
CA GLN A 270 21.22 2.94 21.76
C GLN A 270 20.45 3.67 22.87
N GLN A 271 19.52 4.56 22.51
CA GLN A 271 18.60 5.18 23.47
C GLN A 271 17.57 4.17 23.98
N ALA A 272 17.01 3.34 23.09
CA ALA A 272 16.06 2.28 23.42
C ALA A 272 16.61 1.28 24.45
N VAL A 273 17.86 0.83 24.24
CA VAL A 273 18.55 -0.12 25.13
C VAL A 273 18.68 0.45 26.54
N LYS A 274 19.01 1.75 26.67
CA LYS A 274 19.06 2.41 27.98
C LYS A 274 17.69 2.50 28.66
N GLY A 275 16.62 2.53 27.88
CA GLY A 275 15.25 2.53 28.37
C GLY A 275 14.64 1.13 28.59
N ASN A 276 15.36 0.03 28.31
CA ASN A 276 14.80 -1.34 28.26
C ASN A 276 13.55 -1.46 27.35
N GLN A 277 13.52 -0.71 26.23
CA GLN A 277 12.41 -0.75 25.27
C GLN A 277 12.89 -1.17 23.89
N GLY A 278 11.96 -1.67 23.07
CA GLY A 278 12.22 -2.15 21.71
C GLY A 278 11.44 -1.34 20.68
N GLN A 279 12.06 -1.12 19.52
CA GLN A 279 11.36 -0.55 18.36
C GLN A 279 10.52 -1.64 17.68
N MET A 280 9.28 -1.32 17.32
CA MET A 280 8.41 -2.21 16.55
C MET A 280 8.51 -1.87 15.07
N LEU A 281 9.11 -2.78 14.29
CA LEU A 281 9.14 -2.71 12.83
C LEU A 281 8.13 -3.69 12.24
N LEU A 282 7.12 -3.15 11.57
CA LEU A 282 6.08 -3.89 10.88
C LEU A 282 6.40 -3.93 9.40
N ASP A 283 6.82 -5.10 8.91
CA ASP A 283 7.06 -5.29 7.48
C ASP A 283 5.78 -5.72 6.78
N GLN A 284 5.25 -4.82 5.93
CA GLN A 284 4.05 -5.12 5.17
C GLN A 284 4.27 -6.24 4.17
N THR A 285 5.43 -6.31 3.53
CA THR A 285 5.65 -7.28 2.46
C THR A 285 5.66 -8.72 2.95
N ARG A 286 6.08 -8.93 4.20
CA ARG A 286 5.98 -10.23 4.86
C ARG A 286 4.54 -10.66 5.12
N THR A 287 3.65 -9.70 5.38
CA THR A 287 2.27 -9.99 5.81
C THR A 287 1.31 -10.00 4.63
N LEU A 288 1.48 -9.05 3.71
CA LEU A 288 0.58 -8.74 2.62
C LEU A 288 1.15 -9.10 1.25
N GLY A 289 2.41 -9.57 1.17
CA GLY A 289 3.12 -9.63 -0.10
C GLY A 289 3.49 -8.24 -0.64
N TYR A 290 4.18 -8.21 -1.77
CA TYR A 290 4.53 -6.97 -2.46
C TYR A 290 3.43 -6.60 -3.46
N LEU A 291 2.73 -5.49 -3.21
CA LEU A 291 1.56 -5.00 -3.96
C LEU A 291 1.91 -3.93 -5.01
N GLY A 292 3.19 -3.76 -5.34
CA GLY A 292 3.63 -2.72 -6.29
C GLY A 292 3.21 -1.32 -5.83
N VAL A 293 2.55 -0.57 -6.70
CA VAL A 293 2.07 0.79 -6.41
C VAL A 293 1.03 0.80 -5.29
N ALA A 294 0.30 -0.30 -5.04
CA ALA A 294 -0.69 -0.34 -3.98
C ALA A 294 -0.08 -0.44 -2.56
N ASN A 295 1.23 -0.69 -2.42
CA ASN A 295 1.88 -0.87 -1.12
C ASN A 295 1.76 0.38 -0.22
N LEU A 296 2.18 1.55 -0.70
CA LEU A 296 2.20 2.77 0.11
C LEU A 296 0.80 3.21 0.59
N PRO A 297 -0.25 3.30 -0.26
CA PRO A 297 -1.58 3.63 0.23
C PRO A 297 -2.13 2.54 1.18
N THR A 298 -1.80 1.26 0.96
CA THR A 298 -2.13 0.18 1.90
C THR A 298 -1.40 0.35 3.25
N ALA A 299 -0.19 0.90 3.25
CA ALA A 299 0.54 1.28 4.46
C ALA A 299 -0.17 2.34 5.28
N PHE A 300 -0.72 3.36 4.62
CA PHE A 300 -1.55 4.35 5.29
C PHE A 300 -2.84 3.74 5.83
N ALA A 301 -3.48 2.84 5.08
CA ALA A 301 -4.64 2.09 5.59
C ALA A 301 -4.31 1.26 6.84
N CYS A 302 -3.16 0.58 6.87
CA CYS A 302 -2.68 -0.12 8.06
C CYS A 302 -2.36 0.85 9.20
N ALA A 303 -1.69 1.98 8.92
CA ALA A 303 -1.39 3.00 9.92
C ALA A 303 -2.67 3.48 10.62
N LYS A 304 -3.75 3.69 9.86
CA LYS A 304 -5.07 4.02 10.43
C LYS A 304 -5.52 2.99 11.45
N ALA A 305 -5.51 1.70 11.08
CA ALA A 305 -5.93 0.62 11.97
C ALA A 305 -5.10 0.55 13.26
N TYR A 306 -3.80 0.88 13.18
CA TYR A 306 -2.93 0.97 14.36
C TYR A 306 -3.26 2.17 15.24
N LEU A 307 -3.56 3.33 14.64
CA LEU A 307 -3.84 4.59 15.34
C LEU A 307 -5.24 4.61 15.97
N THR A 308 -6.21 3.93 15.37
CA THR A 308 -7.59 3.83 15.88
C THR A 308 -7.81 2.56 16.71
N SER A 309 -6.77 1.79 17.00
CA SER A 309 -6.90 0.57 17.81
C SER A 309 -7.16 0.93 19.27
N PRO A 310 -8.22 0.43 19.91
CA PRO A 310 -8.47 0.67 21.33
C PRO A 310 -7.41 0.01 22.23
N MET A 311 -6.57 -0.88 21.67
CA MET A 311 -5.54 -1.61 22.39
C MET A 311 -4.17 -0.94 22.35
N LYS A 312 -4.00 0.10 21.51
CA LYS A 312 -2.72 0.82 21.35
C LYS A 312 -2.96 2.32 21.28
N GLU A 313 -2.54 3.04 22.32
CA GLU A 313 -2.54 4.50 22.36
C GLU A 313 -1.30 5.05 21.62
N ASN A 314 -1.19 4.73 20.33
CA ASN A 314 -0.16 5.33 19.49
C ASN A 314 -0.64 6.71 19.02
N GLU A 315 0.04 7.78 19.42
CA GLU A 315 -0.25 9.13 18.90
C GLU A 315 0.11 9.27 17.41
N CYS A 316 1.11 8.50 16.95
CA CYS A 316 1.56 8.50 15.57
C CYS A 316 2.26 7.20 15.18
N VAL A 317 2.28 6.93 13.87
CA VAL A 317 2.99 5.80 13.23
C VAL A 317 3.88 6.36 12.14
N TRP A 318 5.06 5.79 11.95
CA TRP A 318 5.98 6.18 10.88
C TRP A 318 5.89 5.17 9.75
N VAL A 319 5.57 5.63 8.55
CA VAL A 319 5.62 4.83 7.33
C VAL A 319 6.93 5.16 6.63
N VAL A 320 7.75 4.15 6.36
CA VAL A 320 9.05 4.31 5.70
C VAL A 320 9.01 3.60 4.36
N GLU A 321 8.91 4.39 3.30
CA GLU A 321 9.03 3.91 1.93
C GLU A 321 10.50 3.73 1.58
N HIS A 322 10.85 2.56 1.06
CA HIS A 322 12.20 2.20 0.66
C HIS A 322 12.20 1.65 -0.77
N SER A 323 13.03 2.24 -1.63
CA SER A 323 13.29 1.69 -2.96
C SER A 323 14.75 1.27 -3.09
N ASN A 324 14.95 0.04 -3.57
CA ASN A 324 16.26 -0.44 -3.99
C ASN A 324 16.53 0.13 -5.37
N SER A 325 17.66 0.82 -5.53
CA SER A 325 18.15 1.17 -6.86
C SER A 325 18.77 -0.05 -7.53
N LEU A 326 18.56 -0.16 -8.85
CA LEU A 326 19.09 -1.22 -9.70
C LEU A 326 20.58 -1.04 -10.04
N ALA A 327 21.12 0.17 -9.84
CA ALA A 327 22.54 0.42 -10.06
C ALA A 327 23.36 -0.02 -8.83
N GLU A 328 24.38 -0.85 -9.04
CA GLU A 328 25.24 -1.42 -7.99
C GLU A 328 25.90 -0.38 -7.06
N ASN A 329 25.92 0.90 -7.44
CA ASN A 329 26.52 2.00 -6.70
C ASN A 329 25.54 3.12 -6.30
N ALA A 330 24.25 2.97 -6.57
CA ALA A 330 23.28 4.00 -6.23
C ALA A 330 22.92 3.92 -4.74
N LYS A 331 22.87 5.09 -4.09
CA LYS A 331 22.47 5.17 -2.69
C LYS A 331 21.02 4.70 -2.55
N PRO A 332 20.69 3.86 -1.55
CA PRO A 332 19.32 3.46 -1.30
C PRO A 332 18.47 4.70 -1.01
N LEU A 333 17.27 4.71 -1.54
CA LEU A 333 16.34 5.81 -1.40
C LEU A 333 15.32 5.45 -0.33
N SER A 334 15.18 6.31 0.68
CA SER A 334 14.08 6.20 1.65
C SER A 334 13.32 7.51 1.86
N LYS A 335 11.99 7.42 1.97
CA LYS A 335 11.09 8.53 2.28
C LYS A 335 10.30 8.20 3.54
N VAL A 336 10.26 9.15 4.46
CA VAL A 336 9.59 8.98 5.75
C VAL A 336 8.31 9.80 5.80
N TYR A 337 7.23 9.15 6.20
CA TYR A 337 5.94 9.76 6.47
C TYR A 337 5.58 9.55 7.93
N LYS A 338 5.24 10.64 8.63
CA LYS A 338 4.63 10.60 9.96
C LYS A 338 3.12 10.65 9.80
N VAL A 339 2.43 9.64 10.29
CA VAL A 339 0.98 9.50 10.19
C VAL A 339 0.35 9.72 11.57
N LYS A 340 -0.66 10.58 11.64
CA LYS A 340 -1.45 10.85 12.84
C LYS A 340 -2.94 10.68 12.54
N ALA A 341 -3.70 10.15 13.47
CA ALA A 341 -5.16 10.24 13.41
C ALA A 341 -5.56 11.72 13.56
N MET A 342 -6.59 12.14 12.85
CA MET A 342 -7.27 13.38 13.20
C MET A 342 -8.19 13.11 14.38
N VAL A 343 -7.96 13.85 15.48
CA VAL A 343 -8.81 13.83 16.68
C VAL A 343 -9.77 15.01 16.61
#